data_AF-A0A2V9V127-F1
#
_entry.id   AF-A0A2V9V127-F1
#
_cell.length_a   1.000
_cell.length_b   1.000
_cell.length_c   1.000
_cell.angle_alpha   90.00
_cell.angle_beta   90.00
_cell.angle_gamma   90.00
#
_symmetry.space_group_name_H-M   'P 1'
#
loop_
_entity.id
_entity.type
_entity.pdbx_description
1 polymer ?
#
loop_
_entity_poly.entity_id
_entity_poly.type
_entity_poly.pdbx_seq_one_letter_code
_entity_poly.pdbx_strand_id
1 'polypeptide(L)'
;MPVSFVFSQDVDKVSGTAESNNRTYEIRNGFVVGDRLALEIGSGDEYTHFDLTVQGERIQGHAMTKRIGGVMLNGALALSRVSED
;
A
#
# COMPACT_ATOMS: atom_id res chain seq x y z
N MET A 1 -7.93 9.51 -7.01
CA MET A 1 -7.91 8.33 -7.90
C MET A 1 -7.90 7.10 -7.01
N PRO A 2 -8.79 6.12 -7.22
CA PRO A 2 -8.82 4.92 -6.39
C PRO A 2 -7.56 4.08 -6.64
N VAL A 3 -7.07 3.45 -5.57
CA VAL A 3 -6.04 2.42 -5.61
C VAL A 3 -6.66 1.20 -4.95
N SER A 4 -6.64 0.05 -5.62
CA SER A 4 -7.09 -1.23 -5.06
C SER A 4 -5.87 -2.10 -4.75
N PHE A 5 -6.00 -2.92 -3.71
CA PHE A 5 -4.95 -3.83 -3.28
C PHE A 5 -5.52 -5.23 -3.11
N VAL A 6 -4.76 -6.23 -3.54
CA VAL A 6 -4.98 -7.64 -3.24
C VAL A 6 -3.77 -8.13 -2.46
N PHE A 7 -4.00 -8.55 -1.21
CA PHE A 7 -2.95 -8.98 -0.30
C PHE A 7 -2.98 -10.49 -0.09
N SER A 8 -1.79 -11.08 -0.01
CA SER A 8 -1.54 -12.39 0.59
C SER A 8 -0.52 -12.21 1.71
N GLN A 9 -0.82 -12.78 2.88
CA GLN A 9 0.01 -12.67 4.07
C GLN A 9 0.53 -14.05 4.47
N ASP A 10 1.83 -14.14 4.71
CA ASP A 10 2.49 -15.29 5.32
C ASP A 10 3.27 -14.81 6.54
N VAL A 11 2.77 -15.18 7.74
CA VAL A 11 3.26 -14.67 9.04
C VAL A 11 3.28 -13.15 9.08
N ASP A 12 4.46 -12.52 8.96
CA ASP A 12 4.70 -11.09 9.00
C ASP A 12 4.88 -10.48 7.61
N LYS A 13 5.07 -11.31 6.58
CA LYS A 13 5.34 -10.85 5.21
C LYS A 13 4.03 -10.64 4.46
N VAL A 14 3.92 -9.50 3.79
CA VAL A 14 2.80 -9.16 2.90
C VAL A 14 3.30 -9.14 1.45
N SER A 15 2.54 -9.80 0.58
CA SER A 15 2.77 -9.86 -0.86
C SER A 15 1.45 -9.65 -1.60
N GLY A 16 1.51 -9.53 -2.93
CA GLY A 16 0.33 -9.40 -3.78
C GLY A 16 0.48 -8.29 -4.81
N THR A 17 -0.63 -7.68 -5.19
CA THR A 17 -0.68 -6.67 -6.25
C THR A 17 -1.49 -5.45 -5.83
N ALA A 18 -1.17 -4.31 -6.44
CA ALA A 18 -1.94 -3.09 -6.36
C ALA A 18 -2.30 -2.62 -7.76
N GLU A 19 -3.53 -2.14 -7.96
CA GLU A 19 -3.93 -1.53 -9.22
C GLU A 19 -4.15 -0.04 -9.04
N SER A 20 -3.52 0.74 -9.92
CA SER A 20 -3.69 2.18 -9.99
C SER A 20 -3.49 2.67 -11.42
N ASN A 21 -4.39 3.53 -11.90
CA ASN A 21 -4.31 4.12 -13.25
C ASN A 21 -4.17 3.07 -14.38
N ASN A 22 -4.97 2.00 -14.33
CA ASN A 22 -4.92 0.88 -15.28
C ASN A 22 -3.55 0.20 -15.37
N ARG A 23 -2.75 0.28 -14.30
CA ARG A 23 -1.49 -0.43 -14.16
C ARG A 23 -1.53 -1.27 -12.90
N THR A 24 -1.00 -2.48 -13.00
CA THR A 24 -0.79 -3.39 -11.89
C THR A 24 0.66 -3.28 -11.43
N TYR A 25 0.85 -3.18 -10.12
CA TYR A 25 2.15 -3.11 -9.46
C TYR A 25 2.27 -4.29 -8.51
N GLU A 26 3.43 -4.94 -8.49
CA GLU A 26 3.73 -5.91 -7.44
C GLU A 26 3.98 -5.19 -6.12
N ILE A 27 3.48 -5.78 -5.04
CA ILE A 27 3.79 -5.34 -3.68
C ILE A 27 5.23 -5.76 -3.36
N ARG A 28 6.00 -4.78 -2.90
CA ARG A 28 7.40 -4.92 -2.50
C ARG A 28 7.54 -4.51 -1.04
N ASN A 29 8.51 -5.10 -0.35
CA ASN A 29 8.84 -4.77 1.04
C ASN A 29 7.61 -4.74 1.99
N GLY A 30 6.60 -5.58 1.70
CA GLY A 30 5.36 -5.63 2.44
C GLY A 30 5.54 -6.40 3.74
N PHE A 31 5.13 -5.80 4.85
CA PHE A 31 5.09 -6.48 6.14
C PHE A 31 3.95 -5.97 7.03
N VAL A 32 3.57 -6.81 8.00
CA VAL A 32 2.63 -6.47 9.06
C VAL A 32 3.20 -6.86 10.42
N VAL A 33 3.22 -5.91 11.35
CA VAL A 33 3.67 -6.13 12.73
C VAL A 33 2.67 -5.47 13.67
N GLY A 34 1.95 -6.28 14.45
CA GLY A 34 0.84 -5.79 15.27
C GLY A 34 -0.28 -5.24 14.39
N ASP A 35 -0.63 -3.97 14.60
CA ASP A 35 -1.62 -3.23 13.80
C ASP A 35 -1.00 -2.44 12.65
N ARG A 36 0.32 -2.42 12.50
CA ARG A 36 1.02 -1.67 11.45
C ARG A 36 1.20 -2.51 10.20
N LEU A 37 0.72 -2.01 9.06
CA LEU A 37 0.92 -2.54 7.71
C LEU A 37 1.78 -1.54 6.92
N ALA A 38 2.95 -1.98 6.46
CA ALA A 38 3.79 -1.17 5.59
C ALA A 38 4.12 -1.91 4.30
N LEU A 39 4.11 -1.21 3.17
CA LEU A 39 4.38 -1.79 1.85
C LEU A 39 4.79 -0.76 0.81
N GLU A 40 5.34 -1.22 -0.30
CA GLU A 40 5.73 -0.40 -1.43
C GLU A 40 5.12 -0.91 -2.74
N ILE A 41 4.74 0.02 -3.62
CA ILE A 41 4.36 -0.29 -5.02
C ILE A 41 5.15 0.61 -5.96
N GLY A 42 5.55 0.09 -7.12
CA GLY A 42 6.33 0.82 -8.12
C GLY A 42 7.64 0.12 -8.50
N SER A 43 8.49 0.81 -9.27
CA SER A 43 9.71 0.25 -9.86
C SER A 43 10.91 1.19 -9.73
N GLY A 44 12.07 0.62 -9.38
CA GLY A 44 13.32 1.36 -9.27
C GLY A 44 13.23 2.56 -8.32
N ASP A 45 13.57 3.75 -8.81
CA ASP A 45 13.54 5.02 -8.09
C ASP A 45 12.15 5.67 -7.99
N GLU A 46 11.13 5.10 -8.66
CA GLU A 46 9.75 5.55 -8.59
C GLU A 46 8.88 4.56 -7.83
N TYR A 47 8.56 4.90 -6.59
CA TYR A 47 7.71 4.06 -5.76
C TYR A 47 6.85 4.88 -4.83
N THR A 48 5.74 4.27 -4.39
CA THR A 48 4.92 4.79 -3.30
C THR A 48 5.06 3.87 -2.11
N HIS A 49 5.56 4.42 -1.01
CA HIS A 49 5.59 3.77 0.29
C HIS A 49 4.28 4.05 1.03
N PHE A 50 3.69 3.02 1.61
CA PHE A 50 2.50 3.11 2.44
C PHE A 50 2.87 2.69 3.85
N ASP A 51 2.52 3.51 4.83
CA ASP A 51 2.63 3.22 6.25
C ASP A 51 1.25 3.38 6.88
N LEU A 52 0.61 2.24 7.14
CA LEU A 52 -0.80 2.12 7.46
C LEU A 52 -0.99 1.43 8.81
N THR A 53 -2.12 1.69 9.44
CA THR A 53 -2.59 1.07 10.67
C THR A 53 -3.95 0.42 10.41
N VAL A 54 -4.06 -0.86 10.74
CA VAL A 54 -5.27 -1.68 10.62
C VAL A 54 -6.02 -1.66 11.94
N GLN A 55 -7.25 -1.14 11.95
CA GLN A 55 -8.13 -1.03 13.11
C GLN A 55 -9.49 -1.67 12.79
N GLY A 56 -9.56 -3.00 12.95
CA GLY A 56 -10.72 -3.78 12.53
C GLY A 56 -10.93 -3.66 11.01
N GLU A 57 -12.08 -3.14 10.60
CA GLU A 57 -12.44 -2.95 9.18
C GLU A 57 -11.90 -1.65 8.55
N ARG A 58 -11.23 -0.80 9.35
CA ARG A 58 -10.63 0.45 8.88
C ARG A 58 -9.13 0.30 8.73
N ILE A 59 -8.58 0.72 7.60
CA ILE A 59 -7.14 0.88 7.44
C ILE A 59 -6.87 2.35 7.17
N GLN A 60 -5.98 2.97 7.93
CA GLN A 60 -5.67 4.38 7.79
C GLN A 60 -4.18 4.63 7.89
N GLY A 61 -3.67 5.70 7.30
CA GLY A 61 -2.25 6.03 7.44
C GLY A 61 -1.79 7.01 6.38
N HIS A 62 -0.53 6.88 5.97
CA HIS A 62 0.11 7.81 5.06
C HIS A 62 0.68 7.07 3.86
N ALA A 63 0.64 7.71 2.71
CA ALA A 63 1.41 7.31 1.55
C ALA A 63 2.42 8.39 1.19
N MET A 64 3.65 7.97 0.92
CA MET A 64 4.73 8.80 0.40
C MET A 64 5.13 8.32 -0.99
N THR A 65 4.87 9.12 -2.02
CA THR A 65 5.33 8.83 -3.38
C THR A 65 6.65 9.53 -3.64
N LYS A 66 7.68 8.76 -4.00
CA LYS A 66 8.93 9.25 -4.58
C LYS A 66 8.86 9.13 -6.10
N ARG A 67 9.11 10.22 -6.81
CA ARG A 67 9.22 10.26 -8.28
C ARG A 67 10.62 10.64 -8.72
N ILE A 68 10.96 10.31 -9.97
CA ILE A 68 12.18 10.83 -10.61
C ILE A 68 12.12 12.37 -10.58
N GLY A 69 13.19 13.00 -10.08
CA GLY A 69 13.27 14.45 -9.88
C GLY A 69 13.02 14.93 -8.44
N GLY A 70 12.82 14.02 -7.48
CA GLY A 70 12.84 14.35 -6.04
C GLY A 70 11.54 14.92 -5.47
N VAL A 71 10.45 14.92 -6.25
CA VAL A 71 9.13 15.31 -5.76
C VAL A 71 8.63 14.25 -4.78
N MET A 72 8.34 14.68 -3.55
CA MET A 72 7.69 13.86 -2.52
C MET A 72 6.23 14.30 -2.38
N LEU A 73 5.30 13.37 -2.56
CA LEU A 73 3.88 13.58 -2.27
C LEU A 73 3.54 12.80 -1.01
N ASN A 74 3.03 13.48 0.01
CA ASN A 74 2.51 12.85 1.23
C ASN A 74 0.99 13.08 1.32
N GLY A 75 0.24 12.03 1.59
CA GLY A 75 -1.20 12.10 1.75
C GLY A 75 -1.71 11.12 2.80
N ALA A 76 -2.67 11.57 3.60
CA ALA A 76 -3.42 10.69 4.48
C ALA A 76 -4.37 9.81 3.65
N LEU A 77 -4.46 8.53 4.01
CA LEU A 77 -5.32 7.54 3.39
C LEU A 77 -6.25 6.93 4.43
N ALA A 78 -7.48 6.66 4.00
CA ALA A 78 -8.40 5.77 4.68
C ALA A 78 -8.94 4.78 3.64
N LEU A 79 -8.77 3.50 3.91
CA LEU A 79 -9.22 2.39 3.09
C LEU A 79 -10.29 1.63 3.87
N SER A 80 -11.32 1.20 3.16
CA SER A 80 -12.35 0.30 3.67
C SER A 80 -12.14 -1.07 3.04
N ARG A 81 -12.29 -2.14 3.82
CA ARG A 81 -12.34 -3.49 3.29
C ARG A 81 -13.56 -3.64 2.38
N VAL A 82 -13.36 -4.20 1.19
CA VAL A 82 -14.46 -4.69 0.35
C VAL A 82 -14.40 -6.21 0.45
N SER A 83 -15.37 -6.83 1.11
CA SER A 83 -15.60 -8.27 1.06
C SER A 83 -16.49 -8.58 -0.14
N GLU A 84 -16.06 -9.53 -0.98
CA GLU A 84 -16.96 -10.18 -1.93
C GLU A 84 -17.77 -11.24 -1.15
N ASP A 85 -19.10 -11.11 -1.18
CA ASP A 85 -20.06 -12.12 -0.70
C ASP A 85 -20.13 -13.34 -1.64
#